data_AF-A0A9C8I625-F1
#
_entry.id   AF-A0A9C8I625-F1
#
_cell.length_a   1.000
_cell.length_b   1.000
_cell.length_c   1.000
_cell.angle_alpha   90.00
_cell.angle_beta   90.00
_cell.angle_gamma   90.00
#
_symmetry.space_group_name_H-M   'P 1'
#
loop_
_entity.id
_entity.type
_entity.pdbx_description
1 polymer ?
#
loop_
_entity_poly.entity_id
_entity_poly.type
_entity_poly.pdbx_seq_one_letter_code
_entity_poly.pdbx_strand_id
1 'polypeptide(L)'
;MKKLLNVLYVQTQGAYLRLDHETIVMEIEGKTARQMPLHPLSAIAVYGNIMLSPHLIAKCASEGRTVAAFDFRGRFQYRIEGPVSGNVLLRRAQHEALSNKDRAASIARNMLAGKIQNCRQVLLRGARESDDDASREILTLQSKLNRPPIRGWRERIKAVCSDYHRRDWERKLFLFLLYSFL
;
A
#
# COMPACT_ATOMS: atom_id res chain seq x y z
N MET A 1 -2.94 -6.93 23.00
CA MET A 1 -3.70 -5.74 22.55
C MET A 1 -3.76 -5.71 21.02
N LYS A 2 -4.95 -5.53 20.45
CA LYS A 2 -5.16 -5.44 18.99
C LYS A 2 -4.59 -4.09 18.50
N LYS A 3 -3.53 -4.10 17.68
CA LYS A 3 -3.03 -2.88 17.02
C LYS A 3 -4.05 -2.47 15.96
N LEU A 4 -4.80 -1.41 16.22
CA LEU A 4 -5.59 -0.73 15.21
C LEU A 4 -4.61 0.07 14.36
N LEU A 5 -4.51 -0.26 13.07
CA LEU A 5 -3.62 0.41 12.10
C LEU A 5 -4.17 1.80 11.77
N ASN A 6 -4.32 2.65 12.78
CA ASN A 6 -4.87 3.98 12.62
C ASN A 6 -3.84 4.86 11.91
N VAL A 7 -4.30 5.62 10.92
CA VAL A 7 -3.47 6.54 10.14
C VAL A 7 -4.07 7.94 10.29
N LEU A 8 -3.23 8.91 10.63
CA LEU A 8 -3.62 10.31 10.65
C LEU A 8 -3.47 10.89 9.25
N TYR A 9 -4.59 11.29 8.64
CA TYR A 9 -4.61 11.99 7.36
C TYR A 9 -4.71 13.50 7.60
N VAL A 10 -3.73 14.25 7.09
CA VAL A 10 -3.72 15.72 7.18
C VAL A 10 -3.75 16.29 5.77
N GLN A 11 -4.79 17.07 5.48
CA GLN A 11 -5.05 17.65 4.16
C GLN A 11 -5.18 19.18 4.20
N THR A 12 -5.20 19.78 5.40
CA THR A 12 -5.32 21.22 5.57
C THR A 12 -4.02 21.91 5.16
N GLN A 13 -4.09 22.75 4.14
CA GLN A 13 -2.93 23.46 3.60
C GLN A 13 -2.43 24.52 4.60
N GLY A 14 -1.11 24.70 4.67
CA GLY A 14 -0.48 25.61 5.61
C GLY A 14 -0.48 25.11 7.06
N ALA A 15 -0.90 23.85 7.29
CA ALA A 15 -0.83 23.25 8.60
C ALA A 15 0.61 22.93 9.01
N TYR A 16 0.93 23.15 10.27
CA TYR A 16 2.17 22.74 10.92
C TYR A 16 1.85 21.69 11.98
N LEU A 17 2.42 20.49 11.84
CA LEU A 17 2.31 19.44 12.86
C LEU A 17 3.55 19.44 13.73
N ARG A 18 3.38 19.66 15.03
CA ARG A 18 4.42 19.48 16.03
C ARG A 18 4.05 18.41 17.03
N LEU A 19 5.07 17.88 17.69
CA LEU A 19 4.89 16.98 18.82
C LEU A 19 4.98 17.80 20.12
N ASP A 20 3.99 17.62 20.97
CA ASP A 20 3.96 18.12 22.34
C ASP A 20 3.80 16.92 23.27
N HIS A 21 4.91 16.51 23.88
CA HIS A 21 4.98 15.26 24.64
C HIS A 21 4.57 14.04 23.77
N GLU A 22 3.44 13.40 24.08
CA GLU A 22 2.88 12.27 23.32
C GLU A 22 1.65 12.68 22.48
N THR A 23 1.49 13.98 22.24
CA THR A 23 0.34 14.56 21.53
C THR A 23 0.81 15.29 20.28
N ILE A 24 0.24 14.94 19.13
CA ILE A 24 0.38 15.73 17.91
C ILE A 24 -0.49 16.98 18.04
N VAL A 25 0.12 18.14 17.89
CA VAL A 25 -0.56 19.44 17.82
C VAL A 25 -0.49 19.93 16.39
N MET A 26 -1.65 20.22 15.81
CA MET A 26 -1.80 20.83 14.50
C MET A 26 -2.06 22.32 14.67
N GLU A 27 -1.19 23.14 14.08
CA GLU A 27 -1.29 24.60 14.07
C GLU A 27 -1.58 25.10 12.66
N ILE A 28 -2.39 26.14 12.56
CA ILE A 28 -2.69 26.85 11.32
C ILE A 28 -2.54 28.33 11.64
N GLU A 29 -1.70 29.05 10.87
CA GLU A 29 -1.42 30.48 11.09
C GLU A 29 -1.01 30.80 12.55
N GLY A 30 -0.24 29.89 13.17
CA GLY A 30 0.24 30.02 14.55
C GLY A 30 -0.80 29.74 15.64
N LYS A 31 -2.03 29.35 15.28
CA LYS A 31 -3.09 28.97 16.23
C LYS A 31 -3.27 27.46 16.26
N THR A 32 -3.42 26.91 17.46
CA THR A 32 -3.73 25.48 17.63
C THR A 32 -5.14 25.19 17.09
N ALA A 33 -5.21 24.35 16.05
CA ALA A 33 -6.44 23.93 15.41
C ALA A 33 -6.95 22.59 15.95
N ARG A 34 -6.04 21.63 16.21
CA ARG A 34 -6.41 20.30 16.71
C ARG A 34 -5.27 19.65 17.48
N GLN A 35 -5.63 18.79 18.42
CA GLN A 35 -4.69 17.94 19.16
C GLN A 35 -5.17 16.50 19.16
N MET A 36 -4.23 15.55 19.14
CA MET A 36 -4.54 14.12 19.27
C MET A 36 -3.33 13.31 19.76
N PRO A 37 -3.54 12.23 20.52
CA PRO A 37 -2.44 11.39 20.99
C PRO A 37 -1.74 10.68 19.82
N LEU A 38 -0.41 10.60 19.89
CA LEU A 38 0.44 9.90 18.92
C LEU A 38 0.39 8.38 19.08
N HIS A 39 0.29 7.89 20.33
CA HIS A 39 0.33 6.46 20.65
C HIS A 39 -0.59 5.58 19.77
N PRO A 40 -1.89 5.88 19.58
CA PRO A 40 -2.77 5.00 18.81
C PRO A 40 -2.50 5.02 17.30
N LEU A 41 -1.68 5.95 16.81
CA LEU A 41 -1.38 6.09 15.39
C LEU A 41 -0.24 5.15 14.99
N SER A 42 -0.41 4.51 13.84
CA SER A 42 0.59 3.66 13.20
C SER A 42 1.35 4.37 12.07
N ALA A 43 0.72 5.40 11.48
CA ALA A 43 1.33 6.22 10.43
C ALA A 43 0.68 7.61 10.35
N ILE A 44 1.36 8.53 9.67
CA ILE A 44 0.87 9.86 9.32
C ILE A 44 0.96 10.02 7.80
N ALA A 45 -0.12 10.50 7.18
CA ALA A 45 -0.20 10.80 5.75
C ALA A 45 -0.50 12.30 5.56
N VAL A 46 0.40 13.03 4.91
CA VAL A 46 0.27 14.47 4.66
C VAL A 46 0.10 14.76 3.17
N TYR A 47 -0.80 15.68 2.83
CA TYR A 47 -1.15 16.01 1.45
C TYR A 47 -0.93 17.50 1.16
N GLY A 48 -0.05 17.78 0.19
CA GLY A 48 0.25 19.13 -0.25
C GLY A 48 1.21 19.87 0.68
N ASN A 49 0.95 21.16 0.90
CA ASN A 49 1.80 22.06 1.68
C ASN A 49 1.51 21.93 3.18
N ILE A 50 2.11 20.92 3.82
CA ILE A 50 2.04 20.68 5.26
C ILE A 50 3.45 20.57 5.81
N MET A 51 3.71 21.29 6.89
CA MET A 51 5.00 21.27 7.56
C MET A 51 4.96 20.33 8.75
N LEU A 52 6.07 19.63 8.99
CA LEU A 52 6.24 18.69 10.08
C LEU A 52 7.44 19.11 10.92
N SER A 53 7.28 19.17 12.24
CA SER A 53 8.42 19.45 13.12
C SER A 53 9.46 18.32 13.04
N PRO A 54 10.78 18.63 13.05
CA PRO A 54 11.82 17.61 13.08
C PRO A 54 11.67 16.64 14.27
N HIS A 55 11.20 17.12 15.42
CA HIS A 55 10.98 16.31 16.60
C HIS A 55 9.88 15.25 16.39
N LEU A 56 8.75 15.63 15.79
CA LEU A 56 7.68 14.69 15.41
C LEU A 56 8.20 13.62 14.43
N ILE A 57 8.98 14.04 13.43
CA ILE A 57 9.57 13.13 12.45
C ILE A 57 10.50 12.13 13.13
N ALA A 58 11.41 12.60 13.98
CA ALA A 58 12.37 11.76 14.69
C ALA A 58 11.67 10.74 15.58
N LYS A 59 10.65 11.15 16.35
CA LYS A 59 9.84 10.26 17.18
C LYS A 59 9.11 9.20 16.36
N CYS A 60 8.50 9.60 15.24
CA CYS A 60 7.84 8.66 14.34
C CYS A 60 8.84 7.63 13.80
N ALA A 61 10.00 8.09 13.33
CA ALA A 61 11.06 7.23 12.81
C ALA A 61 11.57 6.24 13.87
N SER A 62 11.91 6.70 15.08
CA SER A 62 12.45 5.83 16.14
C SER A 62 11.47 4.74 16.59
N GLU A 63 10.17 5.01 16.50
CA GLU A 63 9.14 4.07 16.93
C GLU A 63 8.51 3.28 15.76
N GLY A 64 9.11 3.34 14.56
CA GLY A 64 8.68 2.60 13.39
C GLY A 64 7.33 3.05 12.82
N ARG A 65 6.92 4.29 13.08
CA ARG A 65 5.75 4.92 12.45
C ARG A 65 6.16 5.57 11.15
N THR A 66 5.48 5.19 10.09
CA THR A 66 5.70 5.74 8.76
C THR A 66 5.09 7.13 8.64
N VAL A 67 5.84 8.09 8.09
CA VAL A 67 5.28 9.35 7.61
C VAL A 67 5.33 9.38 6.09
N ALA A 68 4.19 9.49 5.42
CA ALA A 68 4.09 9.52 3.97
C ALA A 68 3.59 10.88 3.50
N ALA A 69 4.25 11.46 2.50
CA ALA A 69 3.88 12.73 1.90
C ALA A 69 3.37 12.53 0.47
N PHE A 70 2.34 13.28 0.13
CA PHE A 70 1.64 13.24 -1.15
C PHE A 70 1.45 14.67 -1.68
N ASP A 71 1.30 14.82 -2.99
CA ASP A 71 0.83 16.08 -3.57
C ASP A 71 -0.68 16.28 -3.34
N PHE A 72 -1.21 17.42 -3.78
CA PHE A 72 -2.64 17.74 -3.65
C PHE A 72 -3.55 16.76 -4.42
N ARG A 73 -3.02 16.02 -5.40
CA ARG A 73 -3.73 15.01 -6.18
C ARG A 73 -3.58 13.61 -5.58
N GLY A 74 -2.96 13.47 -4.41
CA GLY A 74 -2.70 12.19 -3.77
C GLY A 74 -1.56 11.39 -4.39
N ARG A 75 -0.74 11.97 -5.27
CA ARG A 75 0.45 11.29 -5.81
C ARG A 75 1.55 11.28 -4.76
N PHE A 76 2.04 10.09 -4.46
CA PHE A 76 3.16 9.87 -3.53
C PHE A 76 4.38 10.71 -3.93
N GLN A 77 4.94 11.42 -2.95
CA GLN A 77 6.16 12.21 -3.11
C GLN A 77 7.34 11.52 -2.43
N TYR A 78 7.20 11.25 -1.14
CA TYR A 78 8.24 10.61 -0.35
C TYR A 78 7.66 9.97 0.91
N ARG A 79 8.49 9.17 1.56
CA ARG A 79 8.19 8.52 2.84
C ARG A 79 9.39 8.62 3.75
N ILE A 80 9.13 8.92 5.01
CA ILE A 80 10.13 8.93 6.07
C ILE A 80 9.89 7.69 6.94
N GLU A 81 10.94 6.90 7.06
CA GLU A 81 10.97 5.68 7.89
C GLU A 81 12.25 5.71 8.72
N GLY A 82 12.17 5.19 9.95
CA GLY A 82 13.35 5.00 10.78
C GLY A 82 14.19 3.81 10.35
N PRO A 83 15.27 3.54 11.09
CA PRO A 83 16.13 2.38 10.83
C PRO A 83 15.31 1.09 10.88
N VAL A 84 15.36 0.31 9.80
CA VAL A 84 14.54 -0.90 9.66
C VAL A 84 15.32 -2.11 10.19
N SER A 85 14.96 -2.62 11.37
CA SER A 85 15.36 -3.95 11.83
C SER A 85 14.52 -5.04 11.14
N GLY A 86 14.66 -5.14 9.81
CA GLY A 86 13.95 -6.14 9.02
C GLY A 86 14.58 -7.53 9.13
N ASN A 87 13.83 -8.56 8.72
CA ASN A 87 14.38 -9.91 8.62
C ASN A 87 15.39 -9.98 7.46
N VAL A 88 16.68 -9.89 7.78
CA VAL A 88 17.78 -9.95 6.80
C VAL A 88 17.78 -11.29 6.05
N LEU A 89 17.46 -12.39 6.73
CA LEU A 89 17.37 -13.71 6.11
C LEU A 89 16.25 -13.78 5.08
N LEU A 90 15.11 -13.14 5.34
CA LEU A 90 14.02 -13.03 4.37
C LEU A 90 14.45 -12.25 3.13
N ARG A 91 15.09 -11.08 3.30
CA ARG A 91 15.58 -10.28 2.17
C ARG A 91 16.59 -11.06 1.34
N ARG A 92 17.52 -11.76 1.99
CA ARG A 92 18.47 -12.64 1.32
C ARG A 92 17.76 -13.74 0.53
N ALA A 93 16.81 -14.44 1.14
CA ALA A 93 16.04 -15.48 0.46
C ALA A 93 15.22 -14.94 -0.73
N GLN A 94 14.70 -13.70 -0.62
CA GLN A 94 14.03 -13.02 -1.74
C GLN A 94 15.00 -12.73 -2.89
N HIS A 95 16.21 -12.25 -2.60
CA HIS A 95 17.26 -12.05 -3.61
C HIS A 95 17.68 -13.37 -4.26
N GLU A 96 17.89 -14.43 -3.48
CA GLU A 96 18.22 -15.76 -4.01
C GLU A 96 17.09 -16.32 -4.89
N ALA A 97 15.83 -16.10 -4.51
CA ALA A 97 14.67 -16.51 -5.31
C ALA A 97 14.58 -15.75 -6.63
N LEU A 98 15.00 -14.48 -6.68
CA LEU A 98 15.02 -13.67 -7.91
C LEU A 98 15.97 -14.26 -8.97
N SER A 99 17.10 -14.83 -8.56
CA SER A 99 18.08 -15.45 -9.46
C SER A 99 17.61 -16.79 -10.05
N ASN A 100 16.54 -17.39 -9.50
CA ASN A 100 15.98 -18.66 -9.97
C ASN A 100 14.60 -18.45 -10.61
N LYS A 101 14.53 -18.58 -11.95
CA LYS A 101 13.31 -18.34 -12.73
C LYS A 101 12.12 -19.18 -12.27
N ASP A 102 12.32 -20.45 -11.92
CA ASP A 102 11.23 -21.33 -11.49
C ASP A 102 10.68 -20.94 -10.11
N ARG A 103 11.58 -20.57 -9.17
CA ARG A 103 11.17 -20.09 -7.84
C ARG A 103 10.46 -18.75 -7.94
N ALA A 104 10.99 -17.80 -8.72
CA ALA A 104 10.36 -16.50 -8.97
C ALA A 104 8.97 -16.67 -9.61
N ALA A 105 8.85 -17.52 -10.64
CA ALA A 105 7.56 -17.81 -11.28
C ALA A 105 6.57 -18.45 -10.30
N SER A 106 7.03 -19.31 -9.40
CA SER A 106 6.16 -19.91 -8.39
C SER A 106 5.62 -18.88 -7.39
N ILE A 107 6.46 -17.95 -6.93
CA ILE A 107 6.04 -16.86 -6.04
C ILE A 107 5.03 -15.95 -6.76
N ALA A 108 5.32 -15.56 -8.00
CA ALA A 108 4.42 -14.72 -8.81
C ALA A 108 3.05 -15.40 -9.04
N ARG A 109 3.02 -16.71 -9.31
CA ARG A 109 1.77 -17.47 -9.43
C ARG A 109 0.93 -17.40 -8.16
N ASN A 110 1.55 -17.58 -7.01
CA ASN A 110 0.85 -17.52 -5.72
C ASN A 110 0.30 -16.11 -5.44
N MET A 111 1.07 -15.06 -5.74
CA MET A 111 0.60 -13.67 -5.63
C MET A 111 -0.60 -13.40 -6.55
N LEU A 112 -0.54 -13.83 -7.80
CA LEU A 112 -1.64 -13.67 -8.77
C LEU A 112 -2.89 -14.45 -8.37
N ALA A 113 -2.74 -15.70 -7.94
CA ALA A 113 -3.84 -16.52 -7.45
C ALA A 113 -4.54 -15.84 -6.26
N GLY A 114 -3.77 -15.31 -5.30
CA GLY A 114 -4.30 -14.54 -4.18
C GLY A 114 -5.03 -13.26 -4.62
N LYS A 115 -4.47 -12.51 -5.57
CA LYS A 115 -5.13 -11.31 -6.12
C LYS A 115 -6.46 -11.65 -6.80
N ILE A 116 -6.50 -12.67 -7.66
CA ILE A 116 -7.72 -13.15 -8.32
C ILE A 116 -8.77 -13.55 -7.27
N GLN A 117 -8.37 -14.30 -6.25
CA GLN A 117 -9.23 -14.70 -5.16
C GLN A 117 -9.80 -13.49 -4.41
N ASN A 118 -8.97 -12.49 -4.08
CA ASN A 118 -9.41 -11.26 -3.41
C ASN A 118 -10.40 -10.47 -4.28
N CYS A 119 -10.13 -10.29 -5.56
CA CYS A 119 -11.04 -9.63 -6.50
C CYS A 119 -12.39 -10.35 -6.56
N ARG A 120 -12.39 -11.69 -6.62
CA ARG A 120 -13.61 -12.49 -6.56
C ARG A 120 -14.40 -12.25 -5.28
N GLN A 121 -13.74 -12.17 -4.12
CA GLN A 121 -14.41 -11.88 -2.85
C GLN A 121 -15.01 -10.47 -2.80
N VAL A 122 -14.33 -9.48 -3.36
CA VAL A 122 -14.88 -8.11 -3.49
C VAL A 122 -16.14 -8.11 -4.36
N LEU A 123 -16.14 -8.79 -5.50
CA LEU A 123 -17.31 -8.90 -6.36
C LEU A 123 -18.48 -9.62 -5.65
N LEU A 124 -18.21 -10.72 -4.96
CA LEU A 124 -19.24 -11.45 -4.19
C LEU A 124 -19.77 -10.63 -3.01
N ARG A 125 -18.93 -9.78 -2.41
CA ARG A 125 -19.38 -8.83 -1.39
C ARG A 125 -20.28 -7.76 -1.99
N GLY A 126 -19.87 -7.15 -3.10
CA GLY A 126 -20.69 -6.17 -3.82
C GLY A 126 -22.04 -6.74 -4.26
N ALA A 127 -22.09 -8.00 -4.72
CA ALA A 127 -23.35 -8.65 -5.07
C ALA A 127 -24.29 -8.82 -3.87
N ARG A 128 -23.75 -9.09 -2.67
CA ARG A 128 -24.55 -9.20 -1.43
C ARG A 128 -25.05 -7.86 -0.93
N GLU A 129 -24.27 -6.80 -1.13
CA GLU A 129 -24.59 -5.43 -0.70
C GLU A 129 -25.41 -4.65 -1.75
N SER A 130 -25.53 -5.14 -2.98
CA SER A 130 -26.34 -4.53 -4.04
C SER A 130 -27.83 -4.73 -3.77
N ASP A 131 -28.64 -3.69 -3.86
CA ASP A 131 -30.11 -3.78 -3.75
C ASP A 131 -30.80 -4.07 -5.10
N ASP A 132 -30.09 -3.92 -6.22
CA ASP A 132 -30.56 -4.22 -7.57
C ASP A 132 -30.22 -5.65 -8.01
N ASP A 133 -31.23 -6.37 -8.52
CA ASP A 133 -31.11 -7.77 -8.95
C ASP A 133 -30.25 -7.94 -10.19
N ALA A 134 -30.31 -7.01 -11.15
CA ALA A 134 -29.50 -7.06 -12.36
C ALA A 134 -28.01 -6.88 -12.04
N SER A 135 -27.67 -5.92 -11.19
CA SER A 135 -26.31 -5.69 -10.70
C SER A 135 -25.77 -6.88 -9.89
N ARG A 136 -26.62 -7.49 -9.05
CA ARG A 136 -26.28 -8.70 -8.28
C ARG A 136 -25.95 -9.88 -9.20
N GLU A 137 -26.70 -10.08 -10.27
CA GLU A 137 -26.46 -11.13 -11.25
C GLU A 137 -25.13 -10.91 -12.02
N ILE A 138 -24.90 -9.69 -12.53
CA ILE A 138 -23.67 -9.33 -13.25
C ILE A 138 -22.43 -9.57 -12.39
N LEU A 139 -22.43 -9.07 -11.15
CA LEU A 139 -21.30 -9.22 -10.23
C LEU A 139 -21.05 -10.70 -9.88
N THR A 140 -22.12 -11.48 -9.74
CA THR A 140 -22.01 -12.93 -9.50
C THR A 140 -21.41 -13.66 -10.70
N LEU A 141 -21.81 -13.32 -11.92
CA LEU A 141 -21.24 -13.90 -13.15
C LEU A 141 -19.76 -13.52 -13.32
N GLN A 142 -19.41 -12.25 -13.11
CA GLN A 142 -18.02 -11.79 -13.14
C GLN A 142 -17.15 -12.52 -12.11
N SER A 143 -17.69 -12.81 -10.93
CA SER A 143 -16.98 -13.57 -9.89
C SER A 143 -16.68 -15.03 -10.31
N LYS A 144 -17.51 -15.63 -11.17
CA LYS A 144 -17.32 -16.99 -11.71
C LYS A 144 -16.27 -17.01 -12.83
N LEU A 145 -16.21 -15.94 -13.64
CA LEU A 145 -15.21 -15.78 -14.69
C LEU A 145 -13.81 -15.55 -14.11
N ASN A 146 -13.71 -14.88 -12.95
CA ASN A 146 -12.46 -14.62 -12.24
C ASN A 146 -11.97 -15.84 -11.44
N ARG A 147 -11.96 -17.02 -12.07
CA ARG A 147 -11.41 -18.27 -11.53
C ARG A 147 -10.00 -18.41 -12.11
N PRO A 148 -8.97 -18.79 -11.33
CA PRO A 148 -7.67 -19.07 -11.93
C PRO A 148 -7.85 -20.22 -12.94
N PRO A 149 -7.63 -20.01 -14.26
CA PRO A 149 -7.51 -21.10 -15.21
C PRO A 149 -6.43 -22.07 -14.71
N ILE A 150 -6.70 -23.36 -14.77
CA ILE A 150 -5.74 -24.39 -14.32
C ILE A 150 -4.81 -24.79 -15.49
N ARG A 151 -5.13 -24.40 -16.73
CA ARG A 151 -4.38 -24.68 -17.96
C ARG A 151 -3.98 -23.39 -18.69
N GLY A 152 -2.82 -23.38 -19.36
CA GLY A 152 -2.36 -22.26 -20.20
C GLY A 152 -1.54 -21.15 -19.50
N TRP A 153 -1.33 -21.26 -18.19
CA TRP A 153 -0.63 -20.22 -17.40
C TRP A 153 0.88 -20.19 -17.65
N ARG A 154 1.46 -21.33 -18.03
CA ARG A 154 2.89 -21.42 -18.34
C ARG A 154 3.21 -20.61 -19.60
N GLU A 155 2.35 -20.65 -20.60
CA GLU A 155 2.52 -19.94 -21.87
C GLU A 155 2.35 -18.42 -21.70
N ARG A 156 1.36 -17.97 -20.92
CA ARG A 156 1.15 -16.52 -20.67
C ARG A 156 2.23 -15.91 -19.77
N ILE A 157 2.71 -16.63 -18.75
CA ILE A 157 3.85 -16.16 -17.94
C ILE A 157 5.14 -16.20 -18.76
N LYS A 158 5.35 -17.22 -19.60
CA LYS A 158 6.48 -17.25 -20.54
C LYS A 158 6.44 -16.07 -21.50
N ALA A 159 5.28 -15.67 -22.03
CA ALA A 159 5.16 -14.48 -22.88
C ALA A 159 5.57 -13.20 -22.14
N VAL A 160 5.08 -13.00 -20.92
CA VAL A 160 5.47 -11.85 -20.07
C VAL A 160 6.96 -11.88 -19.72
N CYS A 161 7.51 -13.05 -19.37
CA CYS A 161 8.93 -13.21 -19.03
C CYS A 161 9.86 -13.23 -20.27
N SER A 162 9.34 -13.50 -21.47
CA SER A 162 10.08 -13.50 -22.74
C SER A 162 10.30 -12.07 -23.26
N ASP A 163 9.30 -11.20 -23.12
CA ASP A 163 9.41 -9.77 -23.45
C ASP A 163 10.29 -8.99 -22.45
N TYR A 164 10.68 -9.63 -21.34
CA TYR A 164 11.40 -9.03 -20.21
C TYR A 164 12.90 -8.77 -20.47
N HIS A 165 13.41 -9.09 -21.66
CA HIS A 165 14.84 -8.97 -21.98
C HIS A 165 15.28 -7.56 -22.44
N ARG A 166 14.37 -6.58 -22.52
CA ARG A 166 14.71 -5.18 -22.78
C ARG A 166 14.36 -4.28 -21.59
N ARG A 167 15.41 -3.97 -20.80
CA ARG A 167 15.66 -2.80 -19.92
C ARG A 167 14.42 -2.11 -19.30
N ASP A 168 14.39 -2.03 -17.97
CA ASP A 168 13.43 -1.31 -17.09
C ASP A 168 12.37 -2.16 -16.35
N TRP A 169 12.80 -3.24 -15.68
CA TRP A 169 11.94 -3.97 -14.75
C TRP A 169 11.69 -3.23 -13.41
N GLU A 170 12.66 -2.45 -12.92
CA GLU A 170 12.57 -1.79 -11.61
C GLU A 170 11.48 -0.73 -11.54
N ARG A 171 11.24 0.02 -12.62
CA ARG A 171 10.19 1.04 -12.69
C ARG A 171 8.81 0.44 -12.97
N LYS A 172 8.72 -0.59 -13.81
CA LYS A 172 7.43 -1.09 -14.33
C LYS A 172 6.74 -2.09 -13.39
N LEU A 173 7.49 -2.96 -12.69
CA LEU A 173 6.88 -3.88 -11.71
C LEU A 173 6.36 -3.12 -10.47
N PHE A 174 7.08 -2.06 -10.07
CA PHE A 174 6.66 -1.18 -8.98
C PHE A 174 5.42 -0.36 -9.38
N LEU A 175 5.37 0.17 -10.61
CA LEU A 175 4.19 0.87 -11.14
C LEU A 175 2.98 -0.06 -11.32
N PHE A 176 3.14 -1.31 -11.77
CA PHE A 176 2.02 -2.24 -11.94
C PHE A 176 1.44 -2.71 -10.60
N LEU A 177 2.29 -2.88 -9.58
CA LEU A 177 1.84 -3.17 -8.21
C LEU A 177 1.22 -1.96 -7.51
N LEU A 178 1.67 -0.73 -7.80
CA LEU A 178 1.06 0.50 -7.26
C LEU A 178 -0.28 0.86 -7.94
N TYR A 179 -0.40 0.70 -9.26
CA TYR A 179 -1.60 1.09 -10.00
C TYR A 179 -2.82 0.17 -9.79
N SER A 180 -2.62 -1.01 -9.21
CA SER A 180 -3.71 -1.93 -8.84
C SER A 180 -4.13 -1.82 -7.36
N PHE A 181 -3.78 -0.71 -6.70
CA PHE A 181 -4.14 -0.40 -5.30
C PHE A 181 -4.88 0.94 -5.12
N LEU A 182 -5.35 1.54 -6.21
CA LEU A 182 -6.45 2.52 -6.23
C LEU A 182 -7.62 1.89 -6.99
#